data_AF-A0A817G321-F1
#
_entry.id   AF-A0A817G321-F1
#
_cell.length_a   1.000
_cell.length_b   1.000
_cell.length_c   1.000
_cell.angle_alpha   90.00
_cell.angle_beta   90.00
_cell.angle_gamma   90.00
#
_symmetry.space_group_name_H-M   'P 1'
#
loop_
_entity.id
_entity.type
_entity.pdbx_description
1 polymer ?
#
loop_
_entity_poly.entity_id
_entity_poly.type
_entity_poly.pdbx_seq_one_letter_code
_entity_poly.pdbx_strand_id
1 'polypeptide(L)'
;MVGDLKHGRTVHSLAKLLTIYSDKSISLYYVSPPSLAMPQDVIDCVTAAGIPQKSFTNLEEILPHTDVLYMTRIQKERFTSEEEYQKVCDLYKITPKFMRKAKKHGKMIVMHPLPRLDEISTTFDSDPRAAYFRQAENGLYIRMALLTIILSK
;
A
#
# COMPACT_ATOMS: atom_id res chain seq x y z
N MET A 1 -2.99 -2.40 -2.46
CA MET A 1 -2.39 -1.05 -2.43
C MET A 1 -3.52 -0.05 -2.31
N VAL A 2 -3.45 0.88 -1.38
CA VAL A 2 -4.59 1.75 -1.00
C VAL A 2 -4.17 3.21 -0.90
N GLY A 3 -4.99 4.14 -1.38
CA GLY A 3 -4.80 5.59 -1.20
C GLY A 3 -4.61 6.34 -2.51
N ASP A 4 -3.68 7.30 -2.54
CA ASP A 4 -3.28 7.98 -3.78
C ASP A 4 -2.37 7.07 -4.61
N LEU A 5 -2.96 6.35 -5.56
CA LEU A 5 -2.23 5.45 -6.46
C LEU A 5 -1.77 6.16 -7.73
N LYS A 6 -2.39 7.28 -8.10
CA LYS A 6 -2.02 8.06 -9.27
C LYS A 6 -0.65 8.70 -9.15
N HIS A 7 -0.32 9.26 -7.98
CA HIS A 7 0.94 9.98 -7.74
C HIS A 7 1.92 9.20 -6.86
N GLY A 8 1.53 8.04 -6.35
CA GLY A 8 2.32 7.23 -5.44
C GLY A 8 3.52 6.54 -6.10
N ARG A 9 4.64 7.26 -6.24
CA ARG A 9 5.89 6.69 -6.80
C ARG A 9 6.32 5.37 -6.14
N THR A 10 6.09 5.23 -4.84
CA THR A 10 6.42 4.01 -4.08
C THR A 10 5.58 2.82 -4.55
N VAL A 11 4.27 3.01 -4.76
CA VAL A 11 3.38 1.93 -5.23
C VAL A 11 3.59 1.60 -6.70
N HIS A 12 3.98 2.59 -7.53
CA HIS A 12 4.37 2.33 -8.92
C HIS A 12 5.60 1.42 -8.98
N SER A 13 6.67 1.80 -8.28
CA SER A 13 7.91 1.00 -8.22
C SER A 13 7.66 -0.37 -7.59
N LEU A 14 6.86 -0.44 -6.53
CA LEU A 14 6.51 -1.70 -5.89
C LEU A 14 5.72 -2.62 -6.83
N ALA A 15 4.70 -2.10 -7.52
CA ALA A 15 3.91 -2.90 -8.48
C ALA A 15 4.80 -3.45 -9.59
N LYS A 16 5.70 -2.63 -10.14
CA LYS A 16 6.68 -3.04 -11.16
C LYS A 16 7.67 -4.08 -10.59
N LEU A 17 8.18 -3.90 -9.38
CA LEU A 17 9.11 -4.85 -8.74
C LEU A 17 8.45 -6.22 -8.49
N LEU A 18 7.19 -6.24 -8.10
CA LEU A 18 6.46 -7.49 -7.83
C LEU A 18 6.29 -8.34 -9.10
N THR A 19 6.47 -7.77 -10.29
CA THR A 19 6.44 -8.52 -11.57
C THR A 19 7.60 -9.50 -11.74
N ILE A 20 8.69 -9.33 -10.99
CA ILE A 20 9.88 -10.19 -11.05
C ILE A 20 9.63 -11.53 -10.34
N TYR A 21 8.66 -11.59 -9.42
CA TYR A 21 8.33 -12.82 -8.70
C TYR A 21 7.61 -13.80 -9.62
N SER A 22 8.31 -14.88 -9.96
CA SER A 22 8.00 -15.77 -11.09
C SER A 22 6.92 -16.81 -10.77
N ASP A 23 6.62 -17.02 -9.49
CA ASP A 23 5.70 -18.06 -9.04
C ASP A 23 4.21 -17.70 -9.28
N LYS A 24 3.93 -16.47 -9.75
CA LYS A 24 2.59 -15.94 -10.03
C LYS A 24 1.61 -16.13 -8.85
N SER A 25 2.13 -16.26 -7.63
CA SER A 25 1.34 -16.39 -6.41
C SER A 25 0.73 -15.06 -5.96
N ILE A 26 1.13 -13.96 -6.63
CA ILE A 26 0.75 -12.60 -6.29
C ILE A 26 -0.47 -12.19 -7.11
N SER A 27 -1.44 -11.58 -6.44
CA SER A 27 -2.53 -10.83 -7.07
C SER A 27 -2.55 -9.41 -6.52
N LEU A 28 -2.66 -8.40 -7.40
CA LEU A 28 -2.64 -7.00 -6.99
C LEU A 28 -4.06 -6.42 -6.92
N TYR A 29 -4.42 -5.90 -5.75
CA TYR A 29 -5.66 -5.14 -5.58
C TYR A 29 -5.35 -3.66 -5.37
N TYR A 30 -5.95 -2.81 -6.19
CA TYR A 30 -5.85 -1.36 -6.12
C TYR A 30 -7.11 -0.80 -5.50
N VAL A 31 -6.97 -0.02 -4.43
CA VAL A 31 -8.09 0.61 -3.73
C VAL A 31 -7.88 2.11 -3.69
N SER A 32 -8.66 2.84 -4.48
CA SER A 32 -8.52 4.29 -4.60
C SER A 32 -9.81 4.92 -5.11
N PRO A 33 -10.05 6.21 -4.87
CA PRO A 33 -11.10 6.92 -5.60
C PRO A 33 -10.74 6.96 -7.10
N PRO A 34 -11.74 7.06 -8.01
CA PRO A 34 -11.49 7.08 -9.45
C PRO A 34 -10.48 8.16 -9.90
N SER A 35 -10.48 9.32 -9.24
CA SER A 35 -9.56 10.44 -9.51
C SER A 35 -8.09 10.12 -9.20
N LEU A 36 -7.82 9.15 -8.34
CA LEU A 36 -6.48 8.75 -7.87
C LEU A 36 -6.13 7.30 -8.26
N ALA A 37 -6.74 6.76 -9.32
CA ALA A 37 -6.49 5.42 -9.81
C ALA A 37 -5.03 5.20 -10.27
N MET A 38 -4.58 3.94 -10.24
CA MET A 38 -3.27 3.53 -10.72
C MET A 38 -3.09 3.94 -12.20
N PRO A 39 -1.96 4.55 -12.59
CA PRO A 39 -1.69 4.91 -13.98
C PRO A 39 -1.66 3.71 -14.92
N GLN A 40 -2.11 3.92 -16.16
CA GLN A 40 -2.23 2.86 -17.15
C GLN A 40 -0.90 2.19 -17.49
N ASP A 41 0.21 2.94 -17.53
CA ASP A 41 1.54 2.38 -17.81
C ASP A 41 1.97 1.33 -16.76
N VAL A 42 1.57 1.53 -15.51
CA VAL A 42 1.84 0.58 -14.42
C VAL A 42 0.95 -0.65 -14.57
N ILE A 43 -0.34 -0.46 -14.86
CA ILE A 43 -1.30 -1.54 -15.11
C ILE A 43 -0.84 -2.41 -16.28
N ASP A 44 -0.41 -1.79 -17.38
CA ASP A 44 0.05 -2.48 -18.58
C ASP A 44 1.33 -3.29 -18.30
N CYS A 45 2.27 -2.73 -17.53
CA CYS A 45 3.47 -3.43 -17.10
C CYS A 45 3.16 -4.68 -16.27
N VAL A 46 2.22 -4.58 -15.32
CA VAL A 46 1.78 -5.73 -14.51
C VAL A 46 1.01 -6.75 -15.36
N THR A 47 0.19 -6.29 -16.31
CA THR A 47 -0.56 -7.15 -17.25
C THR A 47 0.39 -7.94 -18.15
N ALA A 48 1.43 -7.30 -18.68
CA ALA A 48 2.43 -7.93 -19.52
C ALA A 48 3.20 -9.05 -18.78
N ALA A 49 3.37 -8.92 -17.46
CA ALA A 49 3.93 -9.96 -16.61
C ALA A 49 2.95 -11.10 -16.28
N GLY A 50 1.67 -10.97 -16.66
CA GLY A 50 0.63 -11.97 -16.42
C GLY A 50 0.21 -12.08 -14.94
N ILE A 51 0.38 -11.02 -14.15
CA ILE A 51 -0.06 -10.96 -12.76
C ILE A 51 -1.53 -10.53 -12.71
N PRO A 52 -2.42 -11.29 -12.03
CA PRO A 52 -3.81 -10.87 -11.83
C PRO A 52 -3.89 -9.55 -11.07
N GLN A 53 -4.69 -8.61 -11.58
CA GLN A 53 -4.91 -7.33 -10.92
C GLN A 53 -6.36 -6.88 -11.03
N LYS A 54 -6.86 -6.21 -9.99
CA LYS A 54 -8.24 -5.67 -9.94
C LYS A 54 -8.28 -4.34 -9.18
N SER A 55 -9.19 -3.47 -9.58
CA SER A 55 -9.42 -2.16 -8.96
C SER A 55 -10.74 -2.15 -8.19
N PHE A 56 -10.73 -1.53 -7.02
CA PHE A 56 -11.85 -1.39 -6.10
C PHE A 56 -11.91 0.04 -5.57
N THR A 57 -13.09 0.46 -5.14
CA THR A 57 -13.29 1.73 -4.42
C THR A 57 -13.51 1.51 -2.93
N ASN A 58 -13.92 0.30 -2.52
CA ASN A 58 -14.19 -0.03 -1.14
C ASN A 58 -13.10 -0.94 -0.57
N LEU A 59 -12.36 -0.44 0.42
CA LEU A 59 -11.34 -1.21 1.12
C LEU A 59 -11.93 -2.41 1.87
N GLU A 60 -13.14 -2.27 2.41
CA GLU A 60 -13.76 -3.29 3.25
C GLU A 60 -14.01 -4.60 2.50
N GLU A 61 -14.34 -4.54 1.21
CA GLU A 61 -14.66 -5.70 0.36
C GLU A 61 -13.46 -6.65 0.22
N ILE A 62 -12.26 -6.08 0.09
CA ILE A 62 -11.04 -6.86 -0.19
C ILE A 62 -10.21 -7.18 1.06
N LEU A 63 -10.52 -6.53 2.18
CA LEU A 63 -9.75 -6.66 3.42
C LEU A 63 -9.66 -8.11 3.94
N PRO A 64 -10.74 -8.94 3.89
CA PRO A 64 -10.68 -10.34 4.31
C PRO A 64 -9.77 -11.22 3.43
N HIS A 65 -9.50 -10.79 2.20
CA HIS A 65 -8.70 -11.53 1.22
C HIS A 65 -7.25 -11.04 1.14
N THR A 66 -6.89 -9.98 1.86
CA THR A 66 -5.59 -9.30 1.72
C THR A 66 -4.54 -9.84 2.68
N ASP A 67 -3.39 -10.27 2.15
CA ASP A 67 -2.22 -10.68 2.95
C ASP A 67 -1.27 -9.51 3.24
N VAL A 68 -1.12 -8.57 2.29
CA VAL A 68 -0.30 -7.35 2.48
C VAL A 68 -1.14 -6.12 2.17
N LEU A 69 -1.50 -5.39 3.21
CA LEU A 69 -2.19 -4.10 3.08
C LEU A 69 -1.16 -2.98 3.02
N TYR A 70 -0.80 -2.56 1.81
CA TYR A 70 0.10 -1.44 1.58
C TYR A 70 -0.69 -0.13 1.43
N MET A 71 -0.67 0.68 2.48
CA MET A 71 -1.35 1.96 2.57
C MET A 71 -0.45 3.08 2.02
N THR A 72 -1.05 4.11 1.43
CA THR A 72 -0.40 5.38 1.08
C THR A 72 -1.20 6.56 1.62
N ARG A 73 -0.50 7.65 1.88
CA ARG A 73 -1.10 8.91 2.28
C ARG A 73 -1.94 9.49 1.15
N ILE A 74 -3.12 10.01 1.50
CA ILE A 74 -3.95 10.82 0.60
C ILE A 74 -3.52 12.28 0.75
N GLN A 75 -3.15 12.89 -0.36
CA GLN A 75 -2.61 14.25 -0.41
C GLN A 75 -3.74 15.28 -0.49
N LYS A 76 -3.92 16.08 0.55
CA LYS A 76 -4.94 17.14 0.64
C LYS A 76 -4.83 18.14 -0.51
N GLU A 77 -3.61 18.46 -0.93
CA GLU A 77 -3.30 19.37 -2.03
C GLU A 77 -3.79 18.91 -3.41
N ARG A 78 -4.34 17.69 -3.53
CA ARG A 78 -4.87 17.14 -4.79
C ARG A 78 -6.38 17.29 -4.95
N PHE A 79 -7.07 17.79 -3.92
CA PHE A 79 -8.52 17.96 -3.92
C PHE A 79 -8.88 19.43 -4.06
N THR A 80 -9.96 19.70 -4.79
CA THR A 80 -10.50 21.05 -4.97
C THR A 80 -11.37 21.49 -3.81
N SER A 81 -11.85 20.55 -2.99
CA SER A 81 -12.67 20.79 -1.80
C SER A 81 -12.17 20.00 -0.61
N GLU A 82 -12.12 20.64 0.55
CA GLU A 82 -11.81 19.99 1.83
C GLU A 82 -12.81 18.87 2.17
N GLU A 83 -14.08 19.06 1.81
CA GLU A 83 -15.13 18.09 2.10
C GLU A 83 -14.94 16.81 1.28
N GLU A 84 -14.50 16.93 0.03
CA GLU A 84 -14.18 15.79 -0.83
C GLU A 84 -12.97 15.03 -0.28
N TYR A 85 -11.93 15.77 0.09
CA TYR A 85 -10.75 15.22 0.74
C TYR A 85 -11.11 14.44 2.02
N GLN A 86 -11.90 15.03 2.90
CA GLN A 86 -12.26 14.41 4.17
C GLN A 86 -13.09 13.13 3.96
N LYS A 87 -14.07 13.17 3.06
CA LYS A 87 -14.87 11.98 2.69
C LYS A 87 -13.97 10.85 2.20
N VAL A 88 -13.00 11.16 1.35
CA VAL A 88 -12.04 10.19 0.82
C VAL A 88 -11.15 9.63 1.93
N CYS A 89 -10.59 10.48 2.79
CA CYS A 89 -9.76 10.05 3.92
C CYS A 89 -10.49 9.08 4.86
N ASP A 90 -11.76 9.38 5.16
CA ASP A 90 -12.56 8.54 6.07
C ASP A 90 -12.86 7.15 5.50
N LEU A 91 -12.99 7.01 4.17
CA LEU A 91 -13.23 5.73 3.50
C LEU A 91 -12.02 4.77 3.59
N TYR A 92 -10.81 5.30 3.70
CA TYR A 92 -9.57 4.50 3.67
C TYR A 92 -8.85 4.47 5.02
N LYS A 93 -9.53 4.84 6.11
CA LYS A 93 -8.93 4.95 7.44
C LYS A 93 -8.79 3.60 8.14
N ILE A 94 -7.57 3.26 8.54
CA ILE A 94 -7.26 2.07 9.34
C ILE A 94 -7.43 2.38 10.82
N THR A 95 -8.32 1.62 11.47
CA THR A 95 -8.53 1.64 12.92
C THR A 95 -8.52 0.21 13.46
N PRO A 96 -8.26 0.00 14.77
CA PRO A 96 -8.37 -1.33 15.37
C PRO A 96 -9.75 -1.97 15.15
N LYS A 97 -10.83 -1.16 15.19
CA LYS A 97 -12.20 -1.60 14.90
C LYS A 97 -12.35 -2.12 13.46
N PHE A 98 -11.82 -1.38 12.49
CA PHE A 98 -11.87 -1.76 11.07
C PHE A 98 -11.07 -3.04 10.81
N MET A 99 -9.89 -3.15 11.42
CA MET A 99 -8.98 -4.28 11.27
C MET A 99 -9.46 -5.59 11.90
N ARG A 100 -10.64 -5.61 12.56
CA ARG A 100 -11.31 -6.85 12.98
C ARG A 100 -11.87 -7.66 11.80
N LYS A 101 -12.17 -7.00 10.67
CA LYS A 101 -12.65 -7.65 9.43
C LYS A 101 -11.52 -8.27 8.61
N ALA A 102 -10.27 -7.89 8.93
CA ALA A 102 -9.10 -8.35 8.22
C ALA A 102 -8.66 -9.76 8.66
N LYS A 103 -7.79 -10.38 7.86
CA LYS A 103 -7.11 -11.63 8.26
C LYS A 103 -6.40 -11.47 9.60
N LYS A 104 -6.33 -12.56 10.36
CA LYS A 104 -5.67 -12.61 11.66
C LYS A 104 -4.15 -12.44 11.51
N HIS A 105 -3.49 -12.08 12.61
CA HIS A 105 -2.04 -12.05 12.70
C HIS A 105 -1.41 -13.39 12.27
N GLY A 106 -0.22 -13.34 11.66
CA GLY A 106 0.45 -14.49 11.04
C GLY A 106 -0.01 -14.81 9.62
N LYS A 107 -1.10 -14.18 9.15
CA LYS A 107 -1.60 -14.30 7.77
C LYS A 107 -1.70 -12.95 7.04
N MET A 108 -1.41 -11.85 7.73
CA MET A 108 -1.46 -10.52 7.14
C MET A 108 -0.56 -9.52 7.84
N ILE A 109 -0.03 -8.56 7.07
CA ILE A 109 0.66 -7.37 7.58
C ILE A 109 0.12 -6.07 6.96
N VAL A 110 0.29 -4.97 7.68
CA VAL A 110 -0.02 -3.60 7.23
C VAL A 110 1.28 -2.83 7.07
N MET A 111 1.51 -2.30 5.87
CA MET A 111 2.71 -1.57 5.47
C MET A 111 2.34 -0.15 5.06
N HIS A 112 3.28 0.78 5.21
CA HIS A 112 3.10 2.18 4.84
C HIS A 112 4.48 2.81 4.60
N PRO A 113 4.70 3.57 3.50
CA PRO A 113 6.00 4.15 3.19
C PRO A 113 6.41 5.31 4.12
N LEU A 114 5.44 5.86 4.88
CA LEU A 114 5.58 7.01 5.77
C LEU A 114 5.95 8.33 5.03
N PRO A 115 5.74 9.51 5.65
CA PRO A 115 5.00 9.74 6.89
C PRO A 115 3.51 9.44 6.71
N ARG A 116 2.85 8.98 7.78
CA ARG A 116 1.39 8.86 7.79
C ARG A 116 0.73 10.10 8.38
N LEU A 117 -0.50 10.38 7.97
CA LEU A 117 -1.41 11.29 8.68
C LEU A 117 -2.44 10.44 9.45
N ASP A 118 -3.73 10.71 9.22
CA ASP A 118 -4.85 10.06 9.89
C ASP A 118 -5.31 8.78 9.20
N GLU A 119 -4.73 8.41 8.05
CA GLU A 119 -5.09 7.19 7.32
C GLU A 119 -4.77 5.90 8.10
N ILE A 120 -3.88 5.95 9.09
CA ILE A 120 -3.67 4.87 10.06
C ILE A 120 -3.69 5.45 11.47
N SER A 121 -4.70 5.07 12.25
CA SER A 121 -4.81 5.49 13.66
C SER A 121 -3.59 5.04 14.47
N THR A 122 -3.07 5.92 15.32
CA THR A 122 -1.99 5.60 16.29
C THR A 122 -2.36 4.47 17.24
N THR A 123 -3.65 4.30 17.54
CA THR A 123 -4.15 3.18 18.36
C THR A 123 -3.95 1.81 17.70
N PHE A 124 -3.66 1.76 16.40
CA PHE A 124 -3.32 0.54 15.68
C PHE A 124 -1.84 0.14 15.82
N ASP A 125 -0.98 1.00 16.37
CA ASP A 125 0.47 0.75 16.43
C ASP A 125 0.86 -0.46 17.28
N SER A 126 0.05 -0.78 18.29
CA SER A 126 0.25 -1.96 19.14
C SER A 126 -0.23 -3.26 18.50
N ASP A 127 -0.94 -3.20 17.36
CA ASP A 127 -1.36 -4.40 16.65
C ASP A 127 -0.13 -5.08 16.01
N PRO A 128 0.11 -6.38 16.24
CA PRO A 128 1.31 -7.03 15.73
C PRO A 128 1.38 -7.06 14.18
N ARG A 129 0.24 -6.88 13.50
CA ARG A 129 0.17 -6.73 12.03
C ARG A 129 0.73 -5.40 11.54
N ALA A 130 0.82 -4.37 12.39
CA ALA A 130 1.42 -3.09 12.05
C ALA A 130 2.93 -3.25 11.80
N ALA A 131 3.33 -3.22 10.53
CA ALA A 131 4.70 -3.51 10.10
C ALA A 131 5.46 -2.27 9.61
N TYR A 132 4.81 -1.10 9.50
CA TYR A 132 5.42 0.11 8.92
C TYR A 132 6.66 0.64 9.66
N PHE A 133 6.78 0.44 10.98
CA PHE A 133 8.02 0.79 11.70
C PHE A 133 9.14 -0.25 11.46
N ARG A 134 8.82 -1.55 11.49
CA ARG A 134 9.76 -2.61 11.10
C ARG A 134 10.22 -2.46 9.65
N GLN A 135 9.31 -2.03 8.76
CA GLN A 135 9.61 -1.71 7.37
C GLN A 135 10.62 -0.57 7.26
N ALA A 136 10.48 0.49 8.07
CA ALA A 136 11.42 1.61 8.08
C ALA A 136 12.82 1.17 8.54
N GLU A 137 12.89 0.35 9.59
CA GLU A 137 14.12 -0.27 10.09
C GLU A 137 14.77 -1.17 9.02
N ASN A 138 13.99 -2.03 8.35
CA ASN A 138 14.48 -2.84 7.24
C ASN A 138 15.10 -1.98 6.12
N GLY A 139 14.60 -0.76 5.93
CA GLY A 139 15.18 0.20 4.99
C GLY A 139 16.60 0.64 5.32
N LEU A 140 17.03 0.61 6.59
CA LEU A 140 18.43 0.83 6.97
C LEU A 140 19.31 -0.30 6.45
N TYR A 141 18.95 -1.54 6.78
CA TYR A 141 19.74 -2.73 6.43
C TYR A 141 19.80 -2.96 4.91
N ILE A 142 18.69 -2.77 4.19
CA ILE A 142 18.69 -2.88 2.72
C ILE A 142 19.62 -1.84 2.08
N ARG A 143 19.64 -0.60 2.59
CA ARG A 143 20.53 0.45 2.05
C ARG A 143 21.99 0.18 2.38
N MET A 144 22.29 -0.33 3.57
CA MET A 144 23.64 -0.77 3.94
C MET A 144 24.12 -1.85 2.97
N ALA A 145 23.32 -2.91 2.76
CA ALA A 145 23.66 -3.99 1.84
C ALA A 145 23.86 -3.48 0.41
N LEU A 146 22.98 -2.59 -0.07
CA LEU A 146 23.09 -2.01 -1.41
C LEU A 146 24.38 -1.20 -1.58
N LEU A 147 24.73 -0.36 -0.60
CA LEU A 147 25.98 0.41 -0.61
C LEU A 147 27.20 -0.51 -0.58
N THR A 148 27.17 -1.57 0.23
CA THR A 148 28.24 -2.58 0.26
C THR A 148 28.42 -3.22 -1.10
N ILE A 149 27.35 -3.66 -1.77
CA ILE A 149 27.43 -4.29 -3.11
C ILE A 149 27.99 -3.32 -4.17
N ILE A 150 27.61 -2.04 -4.10
CA ILE A 150 28.04 -1.04 -5.09
C ILE A 150 29.52 -0.63 -4.89
N LEU A 151 29.95 -0.50 -3.63
CA LEU A 151 31.25 0.10 -3.28
C LEU A 151 32.34 -0.92 -2.94
N SER A 152 31.99 -2.16 -2.61
CA SER A 152 32.97 -3.20 -2.28
C SER A 152 33.35 -3.94 -3.57
N LYS A 153 34.58 -3.70 -4.04
CA LYS A 153 35.25 -4.52 -5.05
C LYS A 153 36.10 -5.59 -4.39
#